data_AF-A0A9C9UQN5-F1
#
_entry.id   AF-A0A9C9UQN5-F1
#
_cell.length_a   1.000
_cell.length_b   1.000
_cell.length_c   1.000
_cell.angle_alpha   90.00
_cell.angle_beta   90.00
_cell.angle_gamma   90.00
#
_symmetry.space_group_name_H-M   'P 1'
#
loop_
_entity.id
_entity.type
_entity.pdbx_description
1 polymer ?
#
loop_
_entity_poly.entity_id
_entity_poly.type
_entity_poly.pdbx_seq_one_letter_code
_entity_poly.pdbx_strand_id
1 'polypeptide(L)'
;MPGEDIFMGKGVSCCATCDSPLFKSKTTGMIDSGDVATTEILYLSKFASSVKVIHSRSQLRAINIFQKRAMIEPKIELVWYTMVT
;
A
#
# COMPACT_ATOMS: atom_id res chain seq x y z
N MET A 1 9.60 12.60 4.06
CA MET A 1 8.90 13.29 2.95
C MET A 1 8.38 14.63 3.45
N PRO A 2 8.44 15.74 2.69
CA PRO A 2 7.91 17.03 3.15
C PRO A 2 6.42 16.91 3.47
N GLY A 3 6.02 17.28 4.68
CA GLY A 3 4.63 17.20 5.13
C GLY A 3 4.20 15.87 5.74
N GLU A 4 5.03 14.83 5.72
CA GLU A 4 4.76 13.55 6.38
C GLU A 4 4.38 13.73 7.86
N ASP A 5 5.19 14.49 8.60
CA ASP A 5 4.97 14.79 10.02
C ASP A 5 3.69 15.60 10.26
N ILE A 6 3.28 16.42 9.29
CA ILE A 6 2.11 17.31 9.38
C ILE A 6 0.81 16.52 9.18
N PHE A 7 0.86 15.52 8.28
CA PHE A 7 -0.28 14.68 7.91
C PHE A 7 -0.32 13.34 8.65
N MET A 8 0.63 13.07 9.54
CA MET A 8 0.63 11.89 10.41
C MET A 8 -0.67 11.84 11.23
N GLY A 9 -1.41 10.73 11.11
CA GLY A 9 -2.73 10.57 11.75
C GLY A 9 -3.88 11.35 11.11
N LYS A 10 -3.61 12.13 10.05
CA LYS A 10 -4.61 12.88 9.26
C LYS A 10 -4.75 12.37 7.83
N GLY A 11 -4.22 11.18 7.55
CA GLY A 11 -4.21 10.57 6.22
C GLY A 11 -2.92 9.80 5.94
N VAL A 12 -1.82 10.13 6.63
CA VAL A 12 -0.59 9.33 6.64
C VAL A 12 -0.63 8.38 7.84
N SER A 13 -0.37 7.11 7.58
CA SER A 13 -0.28 6.03 8.56
C SER A 13 0.94 5.15 8.30
N CYS A 14 1.52 4.63 9.37
CA CYS A 14 2.64 3.68 9.32
C CYS A 14 2.21 2.25 9.66
N CYS A 15 0.95 2.02 10.06
CA CYS A 15 0.42 0.69 10.40
C CYS A 15 -0.89 0.47 9.66
N ALA A 16 -0.83 -0.22 8.52
CA ALA A 16 -2.04 -0.45 7.74
C ALA A 16 -3.04 -1.32 8.50
N THR A 17 -2.59 -2.30 9.27
CA THR A 17 -3.49 -3.16 10.07
C THR A 17 -4.24 -2.39 11.15
N CYS A 18 -3.61 -1.41 11.78
CA CYS A 18 -4.21 -0.56 12.81
C CYS A 18 -5.26 0.40 12.22
N ASP A 19 -4.93 1.05 11.10
CA ASP A 19 -5.71 2.17 10.57
C ASP A 19 -6.60 1.82 9.38
N SER A 20 -6.53 0.58 8.86
CA SER A 20 -7.36 0.10 7.73
C SER A 20 -8.85 0.44 7.84
N PRO A 21 -9.51 0.34 9.01
CA PRO A 21 -10.94 0.69 9.14
C PRO A 21 -11.24 2.16 8.83
N LEU A 22 -10.29 3.08 9.09
CA LEU A 22 -10.44 4.52 8.84
C LEU A 22 -10.41 4.84 7.34
N PHE A 23 -9.76 3.99 6.54
CA PHE A 23 -9.65 4.11 5.09
C PHE A 23 -10.75 3.38 4.33
N LYS A 24 -11.82 2.96 5.01
CA LYS A 24 -12.94 2.26 4.39
C LYS A 24 -13.52 3.07 3.23
N SER A 25 -13.63 2.44 2.06
CA SER A 25 -14.15 3.05 0.83
C SER A 25 -13.36 4.28 0.35
N LYS A 26 -12.10 4.44 0.79
CA LYS A 26 -11.18 5.46 0.27
C LYS A 26 -10.20 4.83 -0.73
N THR A 27 -9.66 5.67 -1.60
CA THR A 27 -8.50 5.32 -2.42
C THR A 27 -7.25 5.63 -1.60
N THR A 28 -6.40 4.62 -1.41
CA THR A 28 -5.19 4.73 -0.58
C THR A 28 -3.93 4.43 -1.37
N GLY A 29 -2.81 5.01 -0.94
CA GLY A 29 -1.48 4.72 -1.46
C GLY A 29 -0.66 3.99 -0.41
N MET A 30 0.12 2.98 -0.82
CA MET A 30 1.11 2.30 0.02
C MET A 30 2.50 2.50 -0.58
N ILE A 31 3.46 2.92 0.25
CA ILE A 31 4.84 3.19 -0.16
C ILE A 31 5.77 2.12 0.44
N ASP A 32 5.48 0.84 0.19
CA ASP A 32 6.37 -0.29 0.50
C ASP A 32 5.90 -1.54 -0.25
N SER A 33 6.80 -2.49 -0.46
CA SER A 33 6.59 -3.75 -1.21
C SER A 33 7.34 -4.95 -0.62
N GLY A 34 7.82 -4.86 0.63
CA GLY A 34 8.33 -6.01 1.38
C GLY A 34 7.27 -7.10 1.65
N ASP A 35 7.69 -8.22 2.24
CA ASP A 35 6.77 -9.32 2.59
C ASP A 35 5.65 -8.86 3.54
N VAL A 36 6.04 -8.12 4.58
CA VAL A 36 5.12 -7.53 5.55
C VAL A 36 4.19 -6.54 4.85
N ALA A 37 4.75 -5.59 4.10
CA ALA A 37 3.98 -4.59 3.36
C ALA A 37 2.98 -5.23 2.39
N THR A 38 3.36 -6.28 1.66
CA THR A 38 2.46 -6.94 0.70
C THR A 38 1.30 -7.63 1.41
N THR A 39 1.54 -8.21 2.60
CA THR A 39 0.49 -8.79 3.44
C THR A 39 -0.45 -7.70 3.97
N GLU A 40 0.11 -6.56 4.38
CA GLU A 40 -0.63 -5.39 4.82
C GLU A 40 -1.47 -4.75 3.70
N ILE A 41 -0.95 -4.66 2.48
CA ILE A 41 -1.67 -4.20 1.29
C ILE A 41 -2.89 -5.10 1.03
N LEU A 42 -2.68 -6.43 1.05
CA LEU A 42 -3.77 -7.39 0.89
C LEU A 42 -4.82 -7.24 1.99
N TYR A 43 -4.40 -6.94 3.22
CA TYR A 43 -5.34 -6.66 4.31
C TYR A 43 -6.12 -5.35 4.06
N LEU A 44 -5.42 -4.27 3.72
CA LEU A 44 -6.01 -2.95 3.44
C LEU A 44 -7.00 -2.99 2.27
N SER A 45 -6.73 -3.81 1.25
CA SER A 45 -7.61 -3.99 0.07
C SER A 45 -9.02 -4.48 0.42
N LYS A 46 -9.19 -5.13 1.60
CA LYS A 46 -10.50 -5.55 2.10
C LYS A 46 -11.38 -4.37 2.51
N PHE A 47 -10.78 -3.26 2.93
CA PHE A 47 -11.48 -2.07 3.43
C PHE A 47 -11.47 -0.93 2.42
N ALA A 48 -10.33 -0.68 1.79
CA ALA A 48 -10.15 0.37 0.80
C ALA A 48 -10.96 0.09 -0.49
N SER A 49 -11.28 1.16 -1.20
CA SER A 49 -11.89 1.05 -2.53
C SER A 49 -10.86 0.65 -3.58
N SER A 50 -9.64 1.17 -3.46
CA SER A 50 -8.50 0.87 -4.32
C SER A 50 -7.21 1.18 -3.55
N VAL A 51 -6.17 0.38 -3.75
CA VAL A 51 -4.85 0.53 -3.13
C VAL A 51 -3.80 0.65 -4.22
N LYS A 52 -3.17 1.82 -4.34
CA LYS A 52 -2.03 2.05 -5.23
C LYS A 52 -0.75 1.69 -4.49
N VAL A 53 -0.04 0.68 -4.95
CA VAL A 53 1.27 0.28 -4.39
C VAL A 53 2.36 0.95 -5.19
N ILE A 54 3.07 1.87 -4.55
CA ILE A 54 4.10 2.68 -5.19
C ILE A 54 5.45 2.03 -4.92
N HIS A 55 6.17 1.69 -6.00
CA HIS A 55 7.50 1.10 -5.90
C HIS A 55 8.47 1.74 -6.88
N SER A 56 9.73 1.90 -6.45
CA SER A 56 10.79 2.52 -7.24
C SER A 56 11.45 1.58 -8.26
N ARG A 57 11.17 0.28 -8.19
CA ARG A 57 11.75 -0.75 -9.08
C ARG A 57 10.65 -1.43 -9.92
N SER A 58 11.07 -2.40 -10.73
CA SER A 58 10.23 -3.19 -11.64
C SER A 58 9.60 -4.44 -11.01
N GLN A 59 9.88 -4.72 -9.74
CA GLN A 59 9.37 -5.91 -9.04
C GLN A 59 9.19 -5.62 -7.56
N LEU A 60 8.22 -6.27 -6.92
CA LEU A 60 8.04 -6.21 -5.47
C LEU A 60 9.19 -6.95 -4.77
N ARG A 61 9.55 -6.56 -3.55
CA ARG A 61 10.58 -7.28 -2.76
C ARG A 61 10.04 -8.57 -2.14
N ALA A 62 8.73 -8.70 -1.99
CA ALA A 62 8.10 -9.84 -1.36
C ALA A 62 8.34 -11.17 -2.09
N ILE A 63 8.16 -12.30 -1.40
CA ILE A 63 8.25 -13.64 -1.98
C ILE A 63 7.17 -13.87 -3.04
N ASN A 64 7.45 -14.77 -3.99
CA ASN A 64 6.62 -15.04 -5.17
C ASN A 64 5.12 -15.24 -4.87
N ILE A 65 4.76 -15.89 -3.75
CA ILE A 65 3.35 -16.11 -3.42
C ILE A 65 2.61 -14.82 -3.08
N PHE A 66 3.26 -13.90 -2.37
CA PHE A 66 2.67 -12.61 -2.03
C PHE A 66 2.60 -11.70 -3.25
N GLN A 67 3.63 -11.72 -4.11
CA GLN A 67 3.58 -10.99 -5.38
C GLN A 67 2.39 -11.41 -6.24
N LYS A 68 2.20 -12.72 -6.43
CA LYS A 68 1.07 -13.26 -7.21
C LYS A 68 -0.27 -12.86 -6.60
N ARG A 69 -0.42 -12.94 -5.28
CA ARG A 69 -1.66 -12.53 -4.60
C ARG A 69 -1.95 -11.04 -4.81
N ALA A 70 -0.95 -10.18 -4.68
CA ALA A 70 -1.11 -8.75 -4.89
C ALA A 70 -1.43 -8.40 -6.36
N MET A 71 -0.89 -9.15 -7.33
CA MET A 71 -1.15 -8.94 -8.75
C MET A 71 -2.54 -9.44 -9.22
N ILE A 72 -3.11 -10.45 -8.54
CA ILE A 72 -4.42 -11.01 -8.89
C ILE A 72 -5.57 -10.21 -8.24
N GLU A 73 -5.31 -9.51 -7.15
CA GLU A 73 -6.31 -8.72 -6.44
C GLU A 73 -6.72 -7.47 -7.26
N PRO A 74 -7.98 -7.38 -7.73
CA PRO A 74 -8.42 -6.32 -8.65
C PRO A 74 -8.41 -4.92 -8.02
N LYS A 75 -8.43 -4.81 -6.69
CA LYS A 75 -8.38 -3.52 -6.00
C LYS A 75 -6.96 -2.97 -5.87
N ILE A 76 -5.93 -3.77 -6.16
CA ILE A 76 -4.54 -3.38 -6.04
C ILE A 76 -4.02 -2.91 -7.41
N GLU A 77 -3.47 -1.71 -7.45
CA GLU A 77 -2.83 -1.13 -8.63
C GLU A 77 -1.34 -0.95 -8.36
N LEU A 78 -0.49 -1.61 -9.14
CA LEU A 78 0.96 -1.53 -8.99
C LEU A 78 1.51 -0.37 -9.81
N VAL A 79 2.08 0.63 -9.14
CA VAL A 79 2.71 1.80 -9.73
C VAL A 79 4.22 1.65 -9.64
N TRP A 80 4.83 1.26 -10.77
CA TRP A 80 6.26 1.00 -10.87
C TRP A 80 7.09 2.26 -11.13
N TYR A 81 8.40 2.16 -10.91
CA TYR A 81 9.40 3.21 -11.21
C TYR A 81 9.08 4.60 -10.63
N THR A 82 8.37 4.64 -9.51
CA THR A 82 7.90 5.89 -8.91
C THR A 82 8.52 6.08 -7.54
N MET A 83 9.07 7.27 -7.29
CA MET A 83 9.49 7.73 -5.97
C MET A 83 8.52 8.80 -5.49
N VAL A 84 8.17 8.74 -4.22
CA VAL A 84 7.35 9.76 -3.57
C VAL A 84 8.29 10.86 -3.06
N THR A 85 8.05 12.09 -3.53
CA THR A 85 8.85 13.28 -3.22
C THR A 85 8.21 14.12 -2.14
#